data_AF-A0A2N7AUZ8-F1
#
_entry.id   AF-A0A2N7AUZ8-F1
#
_cell.length_a   1.000
_cell.length_b   1.000
_cell.length_c   1.000
_cell.angle_alpha   90.00
_cell.angle_beta   90.00
_cell.angle_gamma   90.00
#
_symmetry.space_group_name_H-M   'P 1'
#
loop_
_entity.id
_entity.type
_entity.pdbx_description
1 polymer ?
#
loop_
_entity_poly.entity_id
_entity_poly.type
_entity_poly.pdbx_seq_one_letter_code
_entity_poly.pdbx_strand_id
1 'polypeptide(L)' 'MNDEKMLLEYMSNFYKISSSELTQKYTMAQLEDAYNEINQKTNYQKYLNKNKSFPSTYVMKEFCPL' A
#
# COMPACT_ATOMS: atom_id res chain seq x y z
N MET A 1 -2.32 -23.05 -2.17
CA MET A 1 -1.52 -22.19 -1.28
C MET A 1 -2.47 -21.60 -0.26
N ASN A 2 -2.10 -21.52 1.02
CA ASN A 2 -3.01 -21.13 2.10
C ASN A 2 -2.95 -19.62 2.29
N ASP A 3 -3.86 -18.87 1.67
CA ASP A 3 -3.86 -17.40 1.66
C ASP A 3 -3.84 -16.78 3.07
N GLU A 4 -4.52 -17.43 4.02
CA GLU A 4 -4.49 -17.08 5.45
C GLU A 4 -3.08 -17.11 6.06
N LYS A 5 -2.25 -18.07 5.64
CA LYS A 5 -0.90 -18.22 6.16
C LYS A 5 0.01 -17.11 5.65
N MET A 6 -0.14 -16.75 4.37
CA MET A 6 0.56 -15.61 3.78
C MET A 6 0.13 -14.28 4.42
N LEU A 7 -1.17 -14.12 4.71
CA LEU A 7 -1.70 -12.95 5.42
C LEU A 7 -1.08 -12.83 6.82
N LEU A 8 -1.06 -13.91 7.60
CA LEU A 8 -0.48 -13.94 8.93
C LEU A 8 1.02 -13.65 8.93
N GLU A 9 1.75 -14.17 7.96
CA GLU A 9 3.19 -13.93 7.81
C GLU A 9 3.46 -12.48 7.42
N TYR A 10 2.66 -11.92 6.50
CA TYR A 10 2.73 -10.52 6.12
C TYR A 10 2.46 -9.59 7.32
N MET A 11 1.38 -9.86 8.05
CA MET A 11 1.00 -9.06 9.22
C MET A 11 1.99 -9.22 10.37
N SER A 12 2.55 -10.41 10.57
CA SER A 12 3.60 -10.66 11.56
C SER A 12 4.82 -9.80 11.29
N ASN A 13 5.25 -9.74 10.04
CA ASN A 13 6.35 -8.88 9.61
C ASN A 13 6.00 -7.38 9.72
N PHE A 14 4.78 -6.99 9.37
CA PHE A 14 4.32 -5.60 9.42
C PHE A 14 4.28 -5.05 10.86
N TYR A 15 3.68 -5.81 11.79
CA TYR A 15 3.53 -5.40 13.19
C TYR A 15 4.73 -5.80 14.07
N LYS A 16 5.72 -6.52 13.52
CA LYS A 16 6.89 -7.05 14.25
C LYS A 16 6.53 -7.87 15.48
N ILE A 17 5.44 -8.63 15.39
CA ILE A 17 4.95 -9.53 16.44
C ILE A 17 4.73 -10.92 15.86
N SER A 18 4.70 -11.94 16.70
CA SER A 18 4.53 -13.31 16.23
C SER A 18 3.13 -13.56 15.64
N SER A 19 3.02 -14.49 14.69
CA SER A 19 1.71 -14.87 14.12
C SER A 19 0.75 -15.43 15.18
N SER A 20 1.26 -16.04 16.26
CA SER A 20 0.39 -16.52 17.35
C SER A 20 -0.14 -15.38 18.22
N GLU A 21 0.65 -14.33 18.46
CA GLU A 21 0.17 -13.13 19.15
C GLU A 21 -0.84 -12.35 18.30
N LEU A 22 -0.68 -12.37 16.97
CA LEU A 22 -1.65 -11.79 16.04
C LEU A 22 -3.01 -12.47 16.11
N THR A 23 -3.05 -13.81 16.10
CA THR A 23 -4.30 -14.56 16.19
C THR A 23 -4.93 -14.53 17.58
N GLN A 24 -4.14 -14.25 18.63
CA GLN A 24 -4.66 -14.02 19.97
C GLN A 24 -5.28 -12.63 20.14
N LYS A 25 -4.72 -11.61 19.47
CA LYS A 25 -5.20 -10.22 19.59
C LYS A 25 -6.28 -9.86 18.58
N TYR A 26 -6.26 -10.49 17.41
CA TYR A 26 -7.12 -10.14 16.28
C TYR A 26 -7.72 -11.38 15.65
N THR A 27 -8.96 -11.23 15.18
CA THR A 27 -9.61 -12.24 14.35
C THR A 27 -9.09 -12.17 12.92
N MET A 28 -9.21 -13.27 12.18
CA MET A 28 -8.74 -13.34 10.79
C MET A 28 -9.39 -12.28 9.90
N ALA A 29 -10.68 -12.00 10.10
CA ALA A 29 -11.40 -10.93 9.41
C ALA A 29 -10.81 -9.53 9.67
N GLN A 30 -10.41 -9.23 10.92
CA GLN A 30 -9.74 -7.97 11.24
C GLN A 30 -8.37 -7.84 10.58
N LEU A 31 -7.65 -8.96 10.45
CA LEU A 31 -6.37 -8.99 9.73
C LEU A 31 -6.58 -8.81 8.23
N GLU A 32 -7.63 -9.39 7.64
CA GLU A 32 -7.98 -9.17 6.23
C GLU A 32 -8.36 -7.72 5.95
N ASP A 33 -9.19 -7.11 6.79
CA ASP A 33 -9.57 -5.70 6.67
C ASP A 33 -8.36 -4.78 6.78
N ALA A 34 -7.50 -5.00 7.78
CA ALA A 34 -6.28 -4.23 7.95
C ALA A 34 -5.32 -4.41 6.75
N TYR A 35 -5.22 -5.62 6.21
CA TYR A 35 -4.41 -5.88 5.01
C TYR A 35 -4.96 -5.13 3.80
N ASN A 36 -6.27 -5.18 3.58
CA ASN A 36 -6.93 -4.43 2.53
C ASN A 36 -6.70 -2.94 2.67
N GLU A 37 -6.77 -2.39 3.88
CA GLU A 37 -6.53 -0.97 4.10
C GLU A 37 -5.06 -0.58 3.80
N ILE A 38 -4.10 -1.38 4.25
CA ILE A 38 -2.66 -1.20 3.94
C ILE A 38 -2.41 -1.28 2.44
N ASN A 39 -2.98 -2.29 1.78
CA ASN A 39 -2.82 -2.50 0.35
C ASN A 39 -3.47 -1.38 -0.47
N GLN A 40 -4.66 -0.92 -0.08
CA GLN A 40 -5.32 0.23 -0.70
C GLN A 40 -4.50 1.51 -0.52
N LYS A 41 -4.02 1.82 0.69
CA LYS A 41 -3.16 3.00 0.93
C LYS A 41 -1.88 2.95 0.09
N THR A 42 -1.25 1.78 0.01
CA THR A 42 -0.01 1.57 -0.76
C THR A 42 -0.26 1.71 -2.26
N ASN A 43 -1.33 1.10 -2.78
CA ASN A 43 -1.70 1.20 -4.19
C ASN A 43 -2.17 2.60 -4.55
N TYR A 44 -2.88 3.28 -3.67
CA TYR A 44 -3.29 4.67 -3.85
C TYR A 44 -2.07 5.60 -3.86
N GLN A 45 -1.09 5.40 -2.97
CA GLN A 45 0.18 6.13 -3.02
C GLN A 45 0.97 5.84 -4.31
N LYS A 46 1.00 4.58 -4.78
CA LYS A 46 1.60 4.24 -6.08
C LYS A 46 0.87 4.92 -7.23
N TYR A 47 -0.46 4.95 -7.21
CA TYR A 47 -1.26 5.64 -8.22
C TYR A 47 -0.98 7.15 -8.23
N LEU A 48 -0.94 7.78 -7.06
CA LEU A 48 -0.57 9.20 -6.92
C LEU A 48 0.88 9.46 -7.37
N ASN A 49 1.84 8.59 -7.05
CA ASN A 49 3.22 8.73 -7.51
C ASN A 49 3.37 8.47 -9.00
N LYS A 50 2.59 7.54 -9.57
CA LYS A 50 2.56 7.26 -11.02
C LYS A 50 1.91 8.42 -11.79
N ASN A 51 0.89 9.06 -11.22
CA ASN A 51 0.30 10.30 -11.74
C ASN A 51 1.12 11.56 -11.42
N LYS A 52 2.14 11.47 -10.54
CA LYS A 52 3.19 12.48 -10.35
C LYS A 52 4.37 12.32 -11.30
N SER A 53 4.28 11.41 -12.28
CA SER A 53 5.04 11.60 -13.51
C SER A 53 4.44 12.83 -14.20
N PHE A 54 4.87 14.01 -13.74
CA PHE A 54 4.74 15.24 -14.48
C PHE A 54 5.13 14.92 -15.92
N PRO A 55 4.37 15.36 -16.93
CA PRO A 55 4.91 15.34 -18.27
C PRO A 55 6.16 16.22 -18.19
N SER A 56 7.36 15.63 -18.28
CA SER A 56 8.63 16.36 -18.34
C SER A 56 8.79 17.16 -19.66
N THR A 57 7.67 17.39 -20.34
CA THR A 57 7.53 17.97 -21.67
C THR A 57 6.26 18.80 -21.84
N TYR A 58 5.49 19.10 -20.77
CA TYR A 58 4.40 20.08 -20.89
C TYR A 58 4.93 21.52 -20.84
N VAL A 59 5.33 21.96 -22.03
CA VAL A 59 5.21 23.32 -22.55
C VAL A 59 6.01 24.40 -21.81
N MET A 60 7.31 24.46 -22.12
CA MET A 60 8.09 25.70 -22.11
C MET A 60 8.14 26.28 -23.54
N LYS A 61 7.00 26.33 -24.21
CA LYS A 61 6.77 27.08 -25.45
C LYS A 61 5.73 28.14 -25.10
N GLU A 62 6.03 29.39 -25.44
CA GLU A 62 5.13 30.57 -25.32
C GLU A 62 5.22 31.39 -24.03
N PHE A 63 6.45 31.70 -23.60
CA PHE A 63 6.72 33.05 -23.08
C PHE A 63 7.94 33.64 -23.79
N CYS A 64 7.75 33.96 -25.08
CA CYS A 64 8.46 35.07 -25.70
C CYS A 64 7.73 36.35 -25.31
N PRO A 65 8.27 37.21 -24.43
CA PRO A 65 7.99 38.63 -24.53
C PRO A 65 8.83 39.18 -25.68
N LEU A 66 8.13 39.82 -26.62
CA LEU A 66 8.63 40.61 -27.75
C LEU A 66 9.83 41.49 -27.41
#